data_AF-A0A8B9FLA7-F1
#
_entry.id   AF-A0A8B9FLA7-F1
#
_cell.length_a   1.000
_cell.length_b   1.000
_cell.length_c   1.000
_cell.angle_alpha   90.00
_cell.angle_beta   90.00
_cell.angle_gamma   90.00
#
_symmetry.space_group_name_H-M   'P 1'
#
loop_
_entity.id
_entity.type
_entity.pdbx_description
1 polymer ?
#
loop_
_entity_poly.entity_id
_entity_poly.type
_entity_poly.pdbx_seq_one_letter_code
_entity_poly.pdbx_strand_id
1 'polypeptide(L)'
;MQQPSFGFVAAISNEPKSSLERTAHREEGGSATWELYLRRRSLIQQFLRSSLSLRYLQKQQDKVHALKRCSFYLDIEPKYVNVRDQNHVLHRTEVLQLIDQQRLQRMRKMGKAQTQIQLLLLTELLEQLQQGWEELNFYVEVCDTVTFFSQWDRIRQKLSKLTGFMETLLSLEFPGKICVKHSLVSHADLTGTRLPSIRLSLYTKMPVVFDRSESFALKNWARLKWVTGNQESHLEQCELSFKLLTVGLETGVNRTRQVSSSSCIVPDLKPGRSYEFTIRRSPEQTLVFDEWHDTIVLTTCTAEDWWSSTCAKEDEVTHGRASRFIHLKSYE
;
A
#
# COMPACT_ATOMS: atom_id res chain seq x y z
N MET A 1 60.10 23.85 -42.77
CA MET A 1 60.92 22.63 -42.65
C MET A 1 59.98 21.44 -42.88
N GLN A 2 59.87 21.04 -44.14
CA GLN A 2 60.58 19.92 -44.76
C GLN A 2 59.81 18.61 -44.59
N GLN A 3 59.08 18.27 -45.65
CA GLN A 3 58.85 16.89 -46.08
C GLN A 3 60.20 16.15 -46.21
N PRO A 4 60.15 14.82 -46.33
CA PRO A 4 60.51 14.30 -47.64
C PRO A 4 59.47 13.37 -48.24
N SER A 5 59.40 13.51 -49.57
CA SER A 5 58.74 12.70 -50.59
C SER A 5 59.71 11.61 -51.10
N PHE A 6 59.18 10.78 -52.01
CA PHE A 6 59.78 9.82 -52.96
C PHE A 6 59.65 8.35 -52.54
N GLY A 7 59.12 7.43 -53.36
CA GLY A 7 58.63 7.50 -54.73
C GLY A 7 58.04 6.17 -55.20
N PHE A 8 57.21 6.25 -56.25
CA PHE A 8 56.48 5.19 -56.98
C PHE A 8 57.33 4.00 -57.46
N VAL A 9 56.72 2.81 -57.59
CA VAL A 9 56.51 2.05 -58.86
C VAL A 9 55.39 1.01 -58.67
N ALA A 10 54.45 0.95 -59.63
CA ALA A 10 53.46 -0.11 -59.77
C ALA A 10 53.96 -1.18 -60.77
N ALA A 11 53.67 -2.46 -60.52
CA ALA A 11 53.75 -3.51 -61.54
C ALA A 11 52.85 -4.73 -61.19
N ILE A 12 51.69 -4.77 -61.85
CA ILE A 12 51.07 -5.88 -62.60
C ILE A 12 50.99 -7.29 -61.97
N SER A 13 49.72 -7.76 -61.91
CA SER A 13 49.16 -9.11 -61.89
C SER A 13 50.08 -10.32 -62.11
N ASN A 14 49.81 -11.38 -61.34
CA ASN A 14 49.35 -12.66 -61.89
C ASN A 14 48.74 -13.55 -60.78
N GLU A 15 47.46 -13.88 -60.93
CA GLU A 15 46.88 -15.14 -60.45
C GLU A 15 47.37 -16.25 -61.41
N PRO A 16 47.56 -17.51 -60.95
CA PRO A 16 46.40 -18.38 -60.87
C PRO A 16 46.38 -19.37 -59.70
N LYS A 17 45.13 -19.67 -59.30
CA LYS A 17 44.63 -20.79 -58.51
C LYS A 17 45.50 -22.06 -58.54
N SER A 18 45.90 -22.53 -57.35
CA SER A 18 45.91 -23.96 -57.06
C SER A 18 44.93 -24.22 -55.92
N SER A 19 43.85 -24.91 -56.27
CA SER A 19 42.98 -25.68 -55.41
C SER A 19 43.72 -26.33 -54.24
N LEU A 20 43.28 -26.09 -53.02
CA LEU A 20 42.89 -27.09 -52.02
C LEU A 20 42.90 -26.46 -50.62
N GLU A 21 41.79 -25.84 -50.21
CA GLU A 21 41.47 -25.77 -48.79
C GLU A 21 39.95 -25.67 -48.64
N ARG A 22 39.34 -26.86 -48.55
CA ARG A 22 37.98 -27.00 -48.08
C ARG A 22 38.00 -26.85 -46.56
N THR A 23 36.93 -26.24 -46.05
CA THR A 23 36.42 -26.37 -44.67
C THR A 23 37.26 -25.76 -43.55
N ALA A 24 37.14 -24.44 -43.39
CA ALA A 24 37.34 -23.75 -42.11
C ALA A 24 36.43 -22.50 -41.99
N HIS A 25 35.12 -22.67 -42.11
CA HIS A 25 34.15 -21.62 -41.78
C HIS A 25 32.86 -22.22 -41.23
N ARG A 26 32.95 -23.02 -40.15
CA ARG A 26 31.73 -23.54 -39.48
C ARG A 26 31.71 -23.40 -37.96
N GLU A 27 32.78 -22.95 -37.30
CA GLU A 27 32.82 -22.93 -35.82
C GLU A 27 32.77 -21.51 -35.21
N GLU A 28 33.10 -20.45 -35.96
CA GLU A 28 33.15 -19.08 -35.43
C GLU A 28 31.76 -18.49 -35.13
N GLY A 29 30.72 -18.87 -35.89
CA GLY A 29 29.35 -18.41 -35.69
C GLY A 29 28.68 -18.99 -34.44
N GLY A 30 29.12 -20.15 -33.97
CA GLY A 30 28.62 -20.81 -32.77
C GLY A 30 29.06 -20.09 -31.49
N SER A 31 30.34 -19.73 -31.40
CA SER A 31 30.90 -19.03 -30.22
C SER A 31 30.27 -17.66 -30.02
N ALA A 32 30.19 -16.84 -31.07
CA ALA A 32 29.66 -15.48 -30.97
C ALA A 32 28.15 -15.46 -30.64
N THR A 33 27.38 -16.40 -31.21
CA THR A 33 25.94 -16.53 -30.93
C THR A 33 25.70 -17.00 -29.50
N TRP A 34 26.53 -17.93 -29.02
CA TRP A 34 26.47 -18.43 -27.65
C TRP A 34 26.86 -17.37 -26.62
N GLU A 35 27.92 -16.61 -26.85
CA GLU A 35 28.32 -15.48 -26.01
C GLU A 35 27.23 -14.41 -25.94
N LEU A 36 26.62 -14.07 -27.08
CA LEU A 36 25.51 -13.11 -27.13
C LEU A 36 24.29 -13.63 -26.34
N TYR A 37 23.98 -14.92 -26.45
CA TYR A 37 22.92 -15.55 -25.66
C TYR A 37 23.20 -15.44 -24.16
N LEU A 38 24.39 -15.85 -23.71
CA LEU A 38 24.80 -15.78 -22.31
C LEU A 38 24.73 -14.35 -21.77
N ARG A 39 25.22 -13.37 -22.54
CA ARG A 39 25.16 -11.96 -22.17
C ARG A 39 23.72 -11.44 -22.04
N ARG A 40 22.84 -11.80 -22.97
CA ARG A 40 21.42 -11.38 -22.91
C ARG A 40 20.69 -12.06 -21.77
N ARG A 41 20.92 -13.35 -21.55
CA ARG A 41 20.37 -14.11 -20.43
C ARG A 41 20.84 -13.54 -19.08
N SER A 42 22.12 -13.19 -18.96
CA SER A 42 22.66 -12.61 -17.74
C SER A 42 22.05 -11.24 -17.42
N LEU A 43 21.76 -10.42 -18.45
CA LEU A 43 21.07 -9.14 -18.26
C LEU A 43 19.66 -9.32 -17.68
N ILE A 44 18.89 -10.29 -18.18
CA ILE A 44 17.56 -10.58 -17.65
C ILE A 44 17.68 -11.11 -16.21
N GLN A 45 18.58 -12.06 -15.96
CA GLN A 45 18.81 -12.60 -14.62
C GLN A 45 19.21 -11.51 -13.62
N GLN A 46 20.08 -10.58 -14.03
CA GLN A 46 20.46 -9.44 -13.21
C GLN A 46 19.24 -8.58 -12.89
N PHE A 47 18.44 -8.22 -13.90
CA PHE A 47 17.22 -7.43 -13.71
C PHE A 47 16.24 -8.11 -12.72
N LEU A 48 16.01 -9.42 -12.85
CA LEU A 48 15.12 -10.19 -11.96
C LEU A 48 15.67 -10.39 -10.55
N ARG A 49 16.99 -10.35 -10.36
CA ARG A 49 17.63 -10.52 -9.03
C ARG A 49 17.83 -9.21 -8.29
N SER A 50 18.00 -8.09 -9.02
CA SER A 50 18.22 -6.78 -8.42
C SER A 50 16.96 -5.92 -8.45
N SER A 51 16.56 -5.50 -9.64
CA SER A 51 15.57 -4.44 -9.84
C SER A 51 14.16 -4.94 -9.57
N LEU A 52 13.76 -5.99 -10.28
CA LEU A 52 12.47 -6.65 -10.11
C LEU A 52 12.64 -7.91 -9.27
N SER A 53 13.27 -7.80 -8.10
CA SER A 53 13.43 -8.97 -7.21
C SER A 53 12.10 -9.39 -6.59
N LEU A 54 11.94 -10.68 -6.26
CA LEU A 54 10.79 -11.17 -5.48
C LEU A 54 10.65 -10.42 -4.15
N ARG A 55 11.79 -10.05 -3.53
CA ARG A 55 11.79 -9.23 -2.32
C ARG A 55 11.23 -7.82 -2.56
N TYR A 56 11.56 -7.21 -3.70
CA TYR A 56 10.97 -5.93 -4.10
C TYR A 56 9.46 -6.07 -4.31
N LEU A 57 9.02 -7.09 -5.05
CA LEU A 57 7.60 -7.36 -5.30
C LEU A 57 6.83 -7.56 -4.00
N GLN A 58 7.33 -8.40 -3.08
CA GLN A 58 6.72 -8.61 -1.77
C GLN A 58 6.62 -7.30 -0.97
N LYS A 59 7.70 -6.52 -0.92
CA LYS A 59 7.70 -5.23 -0.21
C LYS A 59 6.64 -4.27 -0.76
N GLN A 60 6.48 -4.23 -2.09
CA GLN A 60 5.48 -3.37 -2.71
C GLN A 60 4.06 -3.90 -2.51
N GLN A 61 3.86 -5.22 -2.53
CA GLN A 61 2.60 -5.86 -2.16
C GLN A 61 2.19 -5.50 -0.73
N ASP A 62 3.12 -5.60 0.23
CA ASP A 62 2.88 -5.25 1.63
C ASP A 62 2.49 -3.77 1.77
N LYS A 63 3.17 -2.88 1.05
CA LYS A 63 2.84 -1.43 1.01
C LYS A 63 1.44 -1.18 0.45
N VAL A 64 1.08 -1.77 -0.68
CA VAL A 64 -0.24 -1.58 -1.30
C VAL A 64 -1.34 -2.17 -0.41
N HIS A 65 -1.09 -3.33 0.20
CA HIS A 65 -2.01 -3.92 1.16
C HIS A 65 -2.19 -3.03 2.39
N ALA A 66 -1.12 -2.43 2.91
CA ALA A 66 -1.22 -1.46 4.00
C ALA A 66 -2.03 -0.21 3.58
N LEU A 67 -1.76 0.35 2.39
CA LEU A 67 -2.48 1.52 1.86
C LEU A 67 -3.99 1.28 1.69
N LYS A 68 -4.39 0.07 1.24
CA LYS A 68 -5.82 -0.31 1.15
C LYS A 68 -6.53 -0.28 2.51
N ARG A 69 -5.78 -0.44 3.60
CA ARG A 69 -6.30 -0.44 4.98
C ARG A 69 -6.21 0.95 5.63
N CYS A 70 -5.58 1.93 4.98
CA CYS A 70 -5.50 3.28 5.51
C CYS A 70 -6.83 4.03 5.33
N SER A 71 -7.05 5.01 6.21
CA SER A 71 -8.10 6.01 6.04
C SER A 71 -7.49 7.25 5.35
N PHE A 72 -8.19 7.84 4.37
CA PHE A 72 -7.71 8.97 3.59
C PHE A 72 -8.50 10.23 3.90
N TYR A 73 -7.81 11.37 3.97
CA TYR A 73 -8.38 12.64 4.40
C TYR A 73 -7.90 13.78 3.50
N LEU A 74 -8.69 14.86 3.45
CA LEU A 74 -8.26 16.13 2.86
C LEU A 74 -7.35 16.88 3.84
N ASP A 75 -6.16 17.20 3.40
CA ASP A 75 -5.34 18.24 4.01
C ASP A 75 -5.64 19.57 3.32
N ILE A 76 -5.81 20.62 4.13
CA ILE A 76 -6.26 21.94 3.69
C ILE A 76 -5.20 22.95 4.10
N GLU A 77 -4.55 23.56 3.11
CA GLU A 77 -3.53 24.58 3.33
C GLU A 77 -3.95 25.93 2.73
N PRO A 78 -3.73 27.05 3.45
CA PRO A 78 -3.26 27.12 4.83
C PRO A 78 -4.35 26.69 5.83
N LYS A 79 -3.95 26.31 7.06
CA LYS A 79 -4.92 25.95 8.12
C LYS A 79 -5.71 27.16 8.64
N TYR A 80 -5.07 28.31 8.69
CA TYR A 80 -5.62 29.56 9.22
C TYR A 80 -5.41 30.71 8.24
N VAL A 81 -6.37 31.62 8.20
CA VAL A 81 -6.30 32.87 7.42
C VAL A 81 -6.80 34.03 8.26
N ASN A 82 -6.32 35.23 7.96
CA ASN A 82 -6.82 36.44 8.60
C ASN A 82 -7.98 37.00 7.77
N VAL A 83 -9.15 37.11 8.37
CA VAL A 83 -10.36 37.65 7.76
C VAL A 83 -10.70 38.97 8.42
N ARG A 84 -11.10 39.96 7.62
CA ARG A 84 -11.57 41.25 8.12
C ARG A 84 -13.08 41.21 8.33
N ASP A 85 -13.54 41.56 9.53
CA ASP A 85 -14.97 41.67 9.83
C ASP A 85 -15.57 43.02 9.35
N GLN A 86 -16.87 43.19 9.60
CA GLN A 86 -17.62 44.40 9.26
C GLN A 86 -17.10 45.66 9.98
N ASN A 87 -16.41 45.49 11.12
CA ASN A 87 -15.81 46.56 11.91
C ASN A 87 -14.33 46.80 11.54
N HIS A 88 -13.85 46.18 10.46
CA HIS A 88 -12.47 46.24 9.97
C HIS A 88 -11.41 45.59 10.88
N VAL A 89 -11.83 44.79 11.86
CA VAL A 89 -10.92 44.04 12.74
C VAL A 89 -10.47 42.75 12.04
N LEU A 90 -9.19 42.43 12.15
CA LEU A 90 -8.61 41.20 11.60
C LEU A 90 -8.73 40.06 12.61
N HIS A 91 -9.43 39.00 12.22
CA HIS A 91 -9.57 37.78 13.00
C HIS A 91 -8.85 36.63 12.32
N ARG A 92 -8.16 35.81 13.12
CA ARG A 92 -7.58 34.56 12.64
C ARG A 92 -8.67 33.49 12.64
N THR A 93 -9.05 33.03 11.46
CA THR A 93 -10.12 32.05 11.26
C THR A 93 -9.55 30.78 10.63
N GLU A 94 -10.07 29.63 11.02
CA GLU A 94 -9.75 28.36 10.35
C GLU A 94 -10.33 28.33 8.94
N VAL A 95 -9.51 27.96 7.97
CA VAL A 95 -9.92 27.93 6.56
C VAL A 95 -11.08 26.97 6.34
N LEU A 96 -11.12 25.84 7.06
CA LEU A 96 -12.19 24.86 6.97
C LEU A 96 -13.57 25.46 7.28
N GLN A 97 -13.65 26.44 8.18
CA GLN A 97 -14.91 27.11 8.55
C GLN A 97 -15.41 28.05 7.44
N LEU A 98 -14.51 28.54 6.58
CA LEU A 98 -14.82 29.43 5.46
C LEU A 98 -15.21 28.65 4.19
N ILE A 99 -14.89 27.36 4.12
CA ILE A 99 -15.18 26.55 2.96
C ILE A 99 -16.68 26.24 2.92
N ASP A 100 -17.30 26.49 1.76
CA ASP A 100 -18.68 26.10 1.53
C ASP A 100 -18.84 24.57 1.66
N GLN A 101 -19.81 24.15 2.47
CA GLN A 101 -20.01 22.73 2.78
C GLN A 101 -20.32 21.90 1.54
N GLN A 102 -21.09 22.42 0.57
CA GLN A 102 -21.40 21.68 -0.65
C GLN A 102 -20.15 21.53 -1.53
N ARG A 103 -19.29 22.55 -1.62
CA ARG A 103 -18.01 22.50 -2.33
C ARG A 103 -17.06 21.52 -1.65
N LEU A 104 -16.98 21.50 -0.31
CA LEU A 104 -16.19 20.53 0.43
C LEU A 104 -16.65 19.09 0.13
N GLN A 105 -17.96 18.83 0.14
CA GLN A 105 -18.51 17.52 -0.20
C GLN A 105 -18.16 17.09 -1.64
N ARG A 106 -18.15 18.02 -2.61
CA ARG A 106 -17.68 17.73 -3.97
C ARG A 106 -16.20 17.37 -3.99
N MET A 107 -15.36 18.08 -3.23
CA MET A 107 -13.93 17.77 -3.13
C MET A 107 -13.68 16.42 -2.47
N ARG A 108 -14.45 16.06 -1.44
CA ARG A 108 -14.39 14.71 -0.83
C ARG A 108 -14.75 13.61 -1.83
N LYS A 109 -15.82 13.79 -2.62
CA LYS A 109 -16.18 12.83 -3.68
C LYS A 109 -15.08 12.69 -4.74
N MET A 110 -14.47 13.81 -5.15
CA MET A 110 -13.34 13.79 -6.08
C MET A 110 -12.14 13.06 -5.49
N GLY A 111 -11.76 13.38 -4.26
CA GLY A 111 -10.68 12.70 -3.55
C GLY A 111 -10.94 11.20 -3.40
N LYS A 112 -12.20 10.80 -3.17
CA LYS A 112 -12.59 9.39 -3.06
C LYS A 112 -12.37 8.67 -4.38
N ALA A 113 -12.86 9.22 -5.48
CA ALA A 113 -12.66 8.65 -6.81
C ALA A 113 -11.17 8.56 -7.16
N GLN A 114 -10.39 9.62 -6.90
CA GLN A 114 -8.94 9.64 -7.11
C GLN A 114 -8.23 8.55 -6.29
N THR A 115 -8.59 8.39 -5.02
CA THR A 115 -8.03 7.36 -4.13
C THR A 115 -8.36 5.95 -4.64
N GLN A 116 -9.61 5.70 -5.04
CA GLN A 116 -10.03 4.40 -5.58
C GLN A 116 -9.29 4.06 -6.87
N ILE A 117 -9.16 5.02 -7.79
CA ILE A 117 -8.39 4.84 -9.03
C ILE A 117 -6.92 4.56 -8.73
N GLN A 118 -6.32 5.31 -7.78
CA GLN A 118 -4.93 5.11 -7.37
C GLN A 118 -4.70 3.72 -6.78
N LEU A 119 -5.56 3.26 -5.87
CA LEU A 119 -5.46 1.93 -5.26
C LEU A 119 -5.66 0.79 -6.28
N LEU A 120 -6.59 0.96 -7.22
CA LEU A 120 -6.82 0.01 -8.31
C LEU A 120 -5.58 -0.06 -9.21
N LEU A 121 -5.06 1.09 -9.64
CA LEU A 121 -3.89 1.17 -10.51
C LEU A 121 -2.64 0.58 -9.84
N LEU A 122 -2.42 0.84 -8.56
CA LEU A 122 -1.33 0.23 -7.79
C LEU A 122 -1.44 -1.31 -7.75
N THR A 123 -2.66 -1.83 -7.60
CA THR A 123 -2.91 -3.28 -7.58
C THR A 123 -2.61 -3.90 -8.94
N GLU A 124 -3.16 -3.32 -10.01
CA GLU A 124 -2.95 -3.80 -11.39
C GLU A 124 -1.47 -3.73 -11.78
N LEU A 125 -0.78 -2.63 -11.46
CA LEU A 125 0.65 -2.51 -11.75
C LEU A 125 1.47 -3.61 -11.04
N LEU A 126 1.13 -3.97 -9.81
CA LEU A 126 1.80 -5.05 -9.10
C LEU A 126 1.54 -6.41 -9.73
N GLU A 127 0.31 -6.70 -10.12
CA GLU A 127 -0.03 -7.94 -10.83
C GLU A 127 0.72 -8.04 -12.16
N GLN A 128 0.79 -6.95 -12.93
CA GLN A 128 1.55 -6.89 -14.17
C GLN A 128 3.06 -7.07 -13.95
N LEU A 129 3.60 -6.54 -12.86
CA LEU A 129 5.00 -6.71 -12.49
C LEU A 129 5.31 -8.16 -12.08
N GLN A 130 4.43 -8.79 -11.30
CA GLN A 130 4.54 -10.19 -10.89
C GLN A 130 4.46 -11.13 -12.10
N GLN A 131 3.45 -10.96 -12.95
CA GLN A 131 3.31 -11.75 -14.18
C GLN A 131 4.51 -11.54 -15.12
N GLY A 132 5.00 -10.29 -15.24
CA GLY A 132 6.17 -9.99 -16.03
C GLY A 132 7.46 -10.62 -15.49
N TRP A 133 7.58 -10.71 -14.16
CA TRP A 133 8.67 -11.42 -13.52
C TRP A 133 8.66 -12.91 -13.87
N GLU A 134 7.49 -13.56 -13.72
CA GLU A 134 7.31 -14.99 -14.03
C GLU A 134 7.61 -15.30 -15.50
N GLU A 135 7.12 -14.47 -16.42
CA GLU A 135 7.36 -14.63 -17.85
C GLU A 135 8.85 -14.48 -18.21
N LEU A 136 9.53 -13.47 -17.66
CA LEU A 136 10.96 -13.29 -17.89
C LEU A 136 11.80 -14.42 -17.28
N ASN A 137 11.40 -14.91 -16.10
CA ASN A 137 12.05 -16.05 -15.46
C ASN A 137 11.89 -17.33 -16.30
N PHE A 138 10.71 -17.53 -16.90
CA PHE A 138 10.47 -18.65 -17.82
C PHE A 138 11.40 -18.61 -19.05
N TYR A 139 11.56 -17.45 -19.71
CA TYR A 139 12.48 -17.33 -20.85
C TYR A 139 13.93 -17.64 -20.50
N VAL A 140 14.34 -17.35 -19.26
CA VAL A 140 15.71 -17.60 -18.79
C VAL A 140 15.91 -19.07 -18.43
N GLU A 141 14.97 -19.68 -17.70
CA GLU A 141 15.17 -21.00 -17.10
C GLU A 141 14.77 -22.14 -18.03
N VAL A 142 13.75 -21.94 -18.88
CA VAL A 142 13.11 -23.03 -19.63
C VAL A 142 13.41 -22.97 -21.13
N CYS A 143 13.54 -21.78 -21.73
CA CYS A 143 13.71 -21.67 -23.17
C CYS A 143 15.12 -22.05 -23.64
N ASP A 144 15.18 -22.81 -24.74
CA ASP A 144 16.42 -23.07 -25.46
C ASP A 144 16.92 -21.80 -26.18
N THR A 145 18.15 -21.86 -26.69
CA THR A 145 18.81 -20.73 -27.35
C THR A 145 18.03 -20.21 -28.56
N VAL A 146 17.44 -21.12 -29.37
CA VAL A 146 16.69 -20.77 -30.58
C VAL A 146 15.41 -20.03 -30.23
N THR A 147 14.63 -20.57 -29.30
CA THR A 147 13.38 -19.95 -28.83
C THR A 147 13.66 -18.61 -28.18
N PHE A 148 14.71 -18.53 -27.34
CA PHE A 148 15.12 -17.28 -26.70
C PHE A 148 15.41 -16.16 -27.70
N PHE A 149 16.18 -16.45 -28.76
CA PHE A 149 16.46 -15.46 -29.80
C PHE A 149 15.22 -15.08 -30.60
N SER A 150 14.34 -16.04 -30.90
CA SER A 150 13.09 -15.77 -31.61
C SER A 150 12.16 -14.81 -30.87
N GLN A 151 12.20 -14.84 -29.52
CA GLN A 151 11.38 -13.99 -28.66
C GLN A 151 12.11 -12.75 -28.16
N TRP A 152 13.36 -12.51 -28.57
CA TRP A 152 14.21 -11.48 -27.97
C TRP A 152 13.61 -10.07 -28.04
N ASP A 153 12.98 -9.69 -29.15
CA ASP A 153 12.37 -8.36 -29.27
C ASP A 153 11.17 -8.20 -28.32
N ARG A 154 10.39 -9.28 -28.09
CA ARG A 154 9.31 -9.29 -27.09
C ARG A 154 9.86 -9.19 -25.68
N ILE A 155 10.93 -9.93 -25.37
CA ILE A 155 11.64 -9.85 -24.08
C ILE A 155 12.12 -8.42 -23.82
N ARG A 156 12.72 -7.77 -24.82
CA ARG A 156 13.18 -6.37 -24.72
C ARG A 156 12.03 -5.40 -24.46
N GLN A 157 10.94 -5.52 -25.22
CA GLN A 157 9.74 -4.70 -25.01
C GLN A 157 9.18 -4.90 -23.60
N LYS A 158 9.15 -6.14 -23.11
CA LYS A 158 8.70 -6.49 -21.77
C LYS A 158 9.58 -5.84 -20.69
N LEU A 159 10.91 -5.93 -20.81
CA LEU A 159 11.86 -5.26 -19.90
C LEU A 159 11.63 -3.74 -19.83
N SER A 160 11.44 -3.11 -20.99
CA SER A 160 11.14 -1.67 -21.04
C SER A 160 9.81 -1.34 -20.37
N LYS A 161 8.76 -2.15 -20.63
CA LYS A 161 7.43 -1.97 -20.05
C LYS A 161 7.45 -2.13 -18.53
N LEU A 162 8.14 -3.16 -18.02
CA LEU A 162 8.25 -3.41 -16.57
C LEU A 162 9.04 -2.30 -15.86
N THR A 163 10.11 -1.80 -16.46
CA THR A 163 10.82 -0.63 -15.92
C THR A 163 9.89 0.59 -15.81
N GLY A 164 9.11 0.88 -16.85
CA GLY A 164 8.12 1.96 -16.81
C GLY A 164 7.01 1.75 -15.75
N PHE A 165 6.59 0.50 -15.54
CA PHE A 165 5.65 0.17 -14.47
C PHE A 165 6.24 0.39 -13.07
N MET A 166 7.50 0.03 -12.85
CA MET A 166 8.19 0.32 -11.59
C MET A 166 8.28 1.83 -11.31
N GLU A 167 8.61 2.64 -12.32
CA GLU A 167 8.64 4.10 -12.20
C GLU A 167 7.25 4.67 -11.90
N THR A 168 6.22 4.17 -12.58
CA THR A 168 4.82 4.58 -12.35
C THR A 168 4.40 4.25 -10.92
N LEU A 169 4.75 3.06 -10.43
CA LEU A 169 4.43 2.63 -9.06
C LEU A 169 5.07 3.56 -8.02
N LEU A 170 6.35 3.94 -8.20
CA LEU A 170 7.03 4.90 -7.32
C LEU A 170 6.35 6.28 -7.31
N SER A 171 5.84 6.73 -8.46
CA SER A 171 5.14 8.02 -8.56
C SER A 171 3.78 8.04 -7.83
N LEU A 172 3.20 6.86 -7.60
CA LEU A 172 1.90 6.67 -6.97
C LEU A 172 1.99 6.31 -5.48
N GLU A 173 3.17 6.27 -4.86
CA GLU A 173 3.32 5.88 -3.43
C GLU A 173 2.64 6.86 -2.45
N PHE A 174 2.41 8.12 -2.86
CA PHE A 174 1.76 9.11 -2.02
C PHE A 174 0.44 9.60 -2.60
N PRO A 175 -0.60 9.78 -1.78
CA PRO A 175 -1.84 10.42 -2.22
C PRO A 175 -1.51 11.82 -2.76
N GLY A 176 -1.87 12.06 -4.03
CA GLY A 176 -1.48 13.27 -4.74
C GLY A 176 -2.23 14.53 -4.30
N LYS A 177 -1.87 15.66 -4.92
CA LYS A 177 -2.64 16.91 -4.83
C LYS A 177 -4.03 16.71 -5.44
N ILE A 178 -5.04 17.38 -4.88
CA ILE A 178 -6.37 17.45 -5.48
C ILE A 178 -6.47 18.78 -6.25
N CYS A 179 -6.81 18.69 -7.53
CA CYS A 179 -6.99 19.87 -8.37
C CYS A 179 -8.29 20.59 -8.01
N VAL A 180 -8.15 21.83 -7.54
CA VAL A 180 -9.27 22.72 -7.21
C VAL A 180 -9.54 23.64 -8.41
N LYS A 181 -10.63 23.40 -9.14
CA LYS A 181 -11.00 24.21 -10.33
C LYS A 181 -11.76 25.50 -9.98
N HIS A 182 -12.43 25.54 -8.84
CA HIS A 182 -13.27 26.66 -8.41
C HIS A 182 -12.91 27.07 -6.99
N SER A 183 -13.12 28.35 -6.63
CA SER A 183 -12.94 28.81 -5.25
C SER A 183 -13.71 27.91 -4.28
N LEU A 184 -13.09 27.54 -3.16
CA LEU A 184 -13.76 26.74 -2.12
C LEU A 184 -14.58 27.62 -1.16
N VAL A 185 -14.32 28.92 -1.15
CA VAL A 185 -14.98 29.91 -0.27
C VAL A 185 -16.04 30.67 -1.05
N SER A 186 -17.18 30.94 -0.42
CA SER A 186 -18.21 31.79 -0.99
C SER A 186 -17.81 33.26 -0.91
N HIS A 187 -18.06 34.04 -1.97
CA HIS A 187 -17.75 35.47 -1.99
C HIS A 187 -18.63 36.30 -1.04
N ALA A 188 -19.77 35.74 -0.61
CA ALA A 188 -20.72 36.43 0.28
C ALA A 188 -20.14 36.69 1.68
N ASP A 189 -19.17 35.87 2.11
CA ASP A 189 -18.68 35.87 3.49
C ASP A 189 -17.41 36.71 3.68
N LEU A 190 -16.89 37.33 2.62
CA LEU A 190 -15.62 38.07 2.64
C LEU A 190 -15.81 39.48 2.06
N THR A 191 -16.23 40.43 2.88
CA THR A 191 -16.27 41.85 2.51
C THR A 191 -14.85 42.40 2.33
N GLY A 192 -14.45 42.63 1.07
CA GLY A 192 -13.23 43.39 0.73
C GLY A 192 -11.88 42.67 0.93
N THR A 193 -11.88 41.39 1.30
CA THR A 193 -10.65 40.61 1.50
C THR A 193 -10.37 39.72 0.30
N ARG A 194 -9.12 39.69 -0.20
CA ARG A 194 -8.71 38.78 -1.28
C ARG A 194 -8.93 37.33 -0.84
N LEU A 195 -9.58 36.52 -1.68
CA LEU A 195 -9.80 35.10 -1.40
C LEU A 195 -8.47 34.41 -1.05
N PRO A 196 -8.43 33.61 0.03
CA PRO A 196 -7.24 32.83 0.34
C PRO A 196 -7.00 31.80 -0.77
N SER A 197 -5.74 31.64 -1.16
CA SER A 197 -5.34 30.57 -2.07
C SER A 197 -5.31 29.26 -1.28
N ILE A 198 -6.41 28.50 -1.36
CA ILE A 198 -6.55 27.22 -0.66
C ILE A 198 -6.04 26.10 -1.55
N ARG A 199 -5.14 25.28 -1.01
CA ARG A 199 -4.63 24.07 -1.64
C ARG A 199 -5.20 22.86 -0.91
N LEU A 200 -5.57 21.84 -1.68
CA LEU A 200 -6.03 20.56 -1.17
C LEU A 200 -5.04 19.45 -1.56
N SER A 201 -4.68 18.63 -0.59
CA SER A 201 -3.94 17.39 -0.79
C SER A 201 -4.63 16.25 -0.07
N LEU A 202 -4.29 15.02 -0.45
CA LEU A 202 -4.68 13.84 0.30
C LEU A 202 -3.57 13.47 1.27
N TYR A 203 -3.94 13.02 2.46
CA TYR A 203 -3.04 12.35 3.38
C TYR A 203 -3.68 11.07 3.91
N THR A 204 -2.87 10.17 4.44
CA THR A 204 -3.32 8.88 4.99
C THR A 204 -3.07 8.82 6.48
N LYS A 205 -3.95 8.10 7.18
CA LYS A 205 -3.75 7.64 8.56
C LYS A 205 -3.70 6.12 8.57
N MET A 206 -2.75 5.55 9.32
CA MET A 206 -2.52 4.10 9.37
C MET A 206 -3.72 3.34 9.94
N PRO A 207 -4.07 2.12 9.52
CA PRO A 207 -5.23 1.39 10.06
C PRO A 207 -5.22 1.31 11.59
N VAL A 208 -6.41 1.43 12.19
CA VAL A 208 -6.63 1.02 13.59
C VAL A 208 -6.83 -0.49 13.59
N VAL A 209 -6.06 -1.21 14.41
CA VAL A 209 -6.06 -2.68 14.45
C VAL A 209 -6.07 -3.16 15.89
N PHE A 210 -6.89 -4.16 16.21
CA PHE A 210 -6.90 -4.78 17.52
C PHE A 210 -5.57 -5.46 17.82
N ASP A 211 -5.05 -5.19 19.01
CA ASP A 211 -4.00 -5.99 19.61
C ASP A 211 -4.64 -7.28 20.12
N ARG A 212 -4.52 -8.33 19.31
CA ARG A 212 -5.06 -9.67 19.60
C ARG A 212 -4.40 -10.32 20.81
N SER A 213 -3.21 -9.85 21.22
CA SER A 213 -2.48 -10.40 22.37
C SER A 213 -2.90 -9.77 23.68
N GLU A 214 -3.43 -8.55 23.64
CA GLU A 214 -3.88 -7.79 24.81
C GLU A 214 -5.41 -7.60 24.89
N SER A 215 -6.14 -8.02 23.86
CA SER A 215 -7.60 -8.07 23.84
C SER A 215 -8.10 -9.44 24.28
N PHE A 216 -8.96 -9.48 25.29
CA PHE A 216 -9.50 -10.72 25.85
C PHE A 216 -10.88 -10.51 26.49
N ALA A 217 -11.65 -11.59 26.59
CA ALA A 217 -12.92 -11.60 27.32
C ALA A 217 -12.81 -12.46 28.58
N LEU A 218 -13.49 -12.01 29.64
CA LEU A 218 -13.69 -12.71 30.89
C LEU A 218 -15.19 -13.02 31.07
N LYS A 219 -15.63 -13.39 32.28
CA LYS A 219 -16.99 -13.87 32.55
C LYS A 219 -18.10 -12.97 31.99
N ASN A 220 -18.03 -11.67 32.27
CA ASN A 220 -19.09 -10.71 31.92
C ASN A 220 -18.55 -9.40 31.33
N TRP A 221 -17.29 -9.38 30.90
CA TRP A 221 -16.68 -8.19 30.34
C TRP A 221 -15.55 -8.54 29.38
N ALA A 222 -15.18 -7.60 28.52
CA ALA A 222 -14.03 -7.73 27.62
C ALA A 222 -13.09 -6.54 27.76
N ARG A 223 -11.79 -6.81 27.77
CA ARG A 223 -10.73 -5.82 27.53
C ARG A 223 -10.43 -5.81 26.04
N LEU A 224 -10.45 -4.63 25.45
CA LEU A 224 -10.03 -4.41 24.07
C LEU A 224 -8.87 -3.43 24.07
N LYS A 225 -7.85 -3.72 23.29
CA LYS A 225 -6.74 -2.81 23.01
C LYS A 225 -6.51 -2.78 21.51
N TRP A 226 -6.14 -1.62 20.99
CA TRP A 226 -5.80 -1.45 19.59
C TRP A 226 -4.59 -0.54 19.43
N VAL A 227 -3.97 -0.66 18.26
CA VAL A 227 -2.80 0.11 17.87
C VAL A 227 -3.08 0.86 16.57
N THR A 228 -2.47 2.02 16.45
CA THR A 228 -2.31 2.76 15.20
C THR A 228 -0.85 2.65 14.78
N GLY A 229 -0.59 2.40 13.50
CA GLY A 229 0.77 2.11 13.01
C GLY A 229 1.81 3.22 13.24
N ASN A 230 1.36 4.45 13.51
CA ASN A 230 2.20 5.58 13.88
C ASN A 230 1.83 6.05 15.29
N GLN A 231 2.77 6.70 16.00
CA GLN A 231 2.47 7.56 17.15
C GLN A 231 1.71 8.83 16.71
N GLU A 232 0.61 8.63 15.98
CA GLU A 232 -0.41 9.65 15.78
C GLU A 232 -0.97 9.99 17.16
N SER A 233 -1.15 11.30 17.39
CA SER A 233 -1.56 11.89 18.67
C SER A 233 -2.61 11.03 19.39
N HIS A 234 -2.36 10.73 20.67
CA HIS A 234 -3.14 9.87 21.57
C HIS A 234 -4.63 10.24 21.80
N LEU A 235 -5.20 11.10 20.96
CA LEU A 235 -6.52 11.71 21.12
C LEU A 235 -7.45 11.48 19.91
N GLU A 236 -7.11 10.59 18.97
CA GLU A 236 -8.02 10.27 17.87
C GLU A 236 -9.27 9.55 18.35
N GLN A 237 -10.42 10.08 17.99
CA GLN A 237 -11.70 9.48 18.34
C GLN A 237 -11.99 8.29 17.42
N CYS A 238 -12.10 7.10 18.01
CA CYS A 238 -12.51 5.89 17.32
C CYS A 238 -13.95 5.53 17.69
N GLU A 239 -14.57 4.72 16.84
CA GLU A 239 -15.89 4.16 17.07
C GLU A 239 -15.73 2.65 17.30
N LEU A 240 -16.10 2.20 18.50
CA LEU A 240 -16.15 0.79 18.86
C LEU A 240 -17.60 0.32 18.79
N SER A 241 -17.86 -0.60 17.87
CA SER A 241 -19.13 -1.29 17.73
C SER A 241 -18.99 -2.73 18.20
N PHE A 242 -20.05 -3.30 18.77
CA PHE A 242 -20.05 -4.72 19.14
C PHE A 242 -21.45 -5.32 19.11
N LYS A 243 -21.51 -6.59 18.74
CA LYS A 243 -22.75 -7.36 18.69
C LYS A 243 -22.53 -8.78 19.20
N LEU A 244 -23.57 -9.35 19.79
CA LEU A 244 -23.60 -10.77 20.14
C LEU A 244 -23.72 -11.57 18.84
N LEU A 245 -22.82 -12.53 18.64
CA LEU A 245 -22.93 -13.47 17.53
C LEU A 245 -24.05 -14.47 17.83
N THR A 246 -24.91 -14.69 16.85
CA THR A 246 -26.12 -15.49 17.00
C THR A 246 -25.78 -16.93 17.40
N VAL A 247 -26.34 -17.37 18.52
CA VAL A 247 -26.37 -18.79 18.89
C VAL A 247 -27.83 -19.14 19.21
N GLY A 248 -28.51 -19.80 18.26
CA GLY A 248 -29.94 -20.12 18.36
C GLY A 248 -30.83 -18.93 17.98
N LEU A 249 -31.79 -18.57 18.84
CA LEU A 249 -32.76 -17.47 18.62
C LEU A 249 -32.28 -16.09 19.09
N GLU A 250 -31.14 -15.99 19.78
CA GLU A 250 -30.65 -14.72 20.34
C GLU A 250 -29.72 -13.99 19.36
N THR A 251 -30.23 -12.95 18.69
CA THR A 251 -29.43 -11.97 17.97
C THR A 251 -29.23 -10.73 18.85
N GLY A 252 -27.99 -10.29 19.05
CA GLY A 252 -27.73 -9.08 19.83
C GLY A 252 -27.97 -7.80 19.03
N VAL A 253 -28.49 -6.78 19.70
CA VAL A 253 -28.49 -5.41 19.18
C VAL A 253 -27.04 -4.93 19.06
N ASN A 254 -26.68 -4.38 17.90
CA ASN A 254 -25.38 -3.74 17.70
C ASN A 254 -25.29 -2.50 18.61
N ARG A 255 -24.29 -2.46 19.49
CA ARG A 255 -24.02 -1.34 20.39
C ARG A 255 -22.78 -0.61 19.89
N THR A 256 -22.88 0.70 19.79
CA THR A 256 -21.79 1.55 19.28
C THR A 256 -21.46 2.62 20.33
N ARG A 257 -20.17 2.87 20.53
CA ARG A 257 -19.68 3.94 21.41
C ARG A 257 -18.45 4.62 20.83
N GLN A 258 -18.31 5.90 21.11
CA GLN A 258 -17.09 6.65 20.81
C GLN A 258 -16.05 6.43 21.91
N VAL A 259 -14.80 6.24 21.51
CA VAL A 259 -13.66 5.96 22.40
C VAL A 259 -12.47 6.82 21.97
N SER A 260 -11.83 7.50 22.92
CA SER A 260 -10.68 8.38 22.67
C SER A 260 -9.35 7.79 23.16
N SER A 261 -9.39 6.65 23.85
CA SER A 261 -8.21 5.91 24.34
C SER A 261 -7.91 4.71 23.45
N SER A 262 -6.66 4.25 23.41
CA SER A 262 -6.24 3.03 22.68
C SER A 262 -6.64 1.71 23.34
N SER A 263 -7.48 1.78 24.38
CA SER A 263 -8.03 0.62 25.06
C SER A 263 -9.40 0.94 25.65
N CYS A 264 -10.22 -0.09 25.81
CA CYS A 264 -11.55 0.07 26.41
C CYS A 264 -12.04 -1.22 27.07
N ILE A 265 -12.79 -1.07 28.16
CA ILE A 265 -13.49 -2.17 28.84
C ILE A 265 -14.94 -2.15 28.40
N VAL A 266 -15.46 -3.30 27.95
CA VAL A 266 -16.88 -3.51 27.65
C VAL A 266 -17.48 -4.31 28.81
N PRO A 267 -18.28 -3.70 29.71
CA PRO A 267 -18.97 -4.42 30.78
C PRO A 267 -20.26 -5.09 30.28
N ASP A 268 -20.92 -5.83 31.18
CA ASP A 268 -22.28 -6.37 31.03
C ASP A 268 -22.50 -7.29 29.83
N LEU A 269 -21.47 -8.08 29.49
CA LEU A 269 -21.56 -9.16 28.52
C LEU A 269 -22.18 -10.41 29.18
N LYS A 270 -22.96 -11.16 28.41
CA LYS A 270 -23.51 -12.45 28.86
C LYS A 270 -22.38 -13.48 28.95
N PRO A 271 -22.25 -14.25 30.04
CA PRO A 271 -21.29 -15.35 30.16
C PRO A 271 -21.53 -16.47 29.14
N GLY A 272 -20.46 -17.16 28.70
CA GLY A 272 -20.54 -18.28 27.76
C GLY A 272 -20.98 -17.90 26.34
N ARG A 273 -20.77 -16.65 25.92
CA ARG A 273 -21.25 -16.12 24.64
C ARG A 273 -20.14 -15.46 23.83
N SER A 274 -20.25 -15.57 22.50
CA SER A 274 -19.32 -14.94 21.57
C SER A 274 -19.82 -13.59 21.09
N TYR A 275 -18.93 -12.61 21.10
CA TYR A 275 -19.19 -11.25 20.67
C TYR A 275 -18.21 -10.87 19.57
N GLU A 276 -18.74 -10.24 18.52
CA GLU A 276 -17.94 -9.59 17.50
C GLU A 276 -17.77 -8.12 17.87
N PHE A 277 -16.52 -7.68 17.96
CA PHE A 277 -16.13 -6.30 18.22
C PHE A 277 -15.49 -5.73 16.96
N THR A 278 -15.89 -4.54 16.57
CA THR A 278 -15.39 -3.83 15.41
C THR A 278 -14.89 -2.45 15.82
N ILE A 279 -13.67 -2.11 15.43
CA ILE A 279 -13.06 -0.80 15.67
C ILE A 279 -12.81 -0.10 14.34
N ARG A 280 -13.18 1.17 14.26
CA ARG A 280 -12.88 2.06 13.13
C ARG A 280 -12.63 3.48 13.61
N ARG A 281 -12.08 4.34 12.75
CA ARG A 281 -11.98 5.77 13.07
C ARG A 281 -13.35 6.42 13.05
N SER A 282 -13.55 7.41 13.92
CA SER A 282 -14.75 8.24 13.81
C SER A 282 -14.64 9.09 12.54
N PRO A 283 -15.73 9.26 11.78
CA PRO A 283 -15.70 10.01 10.55
C PRO A 283 -15.47 11.51 10.81
N GLU A 284 -14.32 12.03 10.42
CA GLU A 284 -14.01 13.46 10.47
C GLU A 284 -14.63 14.21 9.28
N GLN A 285 -14.76 15.53 9.40
CA GLN A 285 -15.32 16.39 8.33
C GLN A 285 -14.52 16.30 7.02
N THR A 286 -13.20 16.08 7.11
CA THR A 286 -12.26 15.97 5.98
C THR A 286 -12.08 14.55 5.46
N LEU A 287 -12.76 13.54 6.04
CA LEU A 287 -12.61 12.15 5.66
C LEU A 287 -13.04 11.93 4.21
N VAL A 288 -12.16 11.38 3.38
CA VAL A 288 -12.38 11.16 1.95
C VAL A 288 -12.79 9.73 1.66
N PHE A 289 -12.01 8.80 2.19
CA PHE A 289 -12.17 7.38 1.93
C PHE A 289 -11.84 6.62 3.20
N ASP A 290 -12.84 5.92 3.74
CA ASP A 290 -12.70 5.06 4.91
C ASP A 290 -13.44 3.76 4.62
N GLU A 291 -12.66 2.73 4.33
CA GLU A 291 -13.17 1.37 4.13
C GLU A 291 -12.70 0.43 5.25
N TRP A 292 -11.70 0.86 6.02
CA TRP A 292 -11.05 0.00 6.98
C TRP A 292 -11.74 -0.01 8.35
N HIS A 293 -12.03 -1.21 8.80
CA HIS A 293 -12.32 -1.53 10.18
C HIS A 293 -11.61 -2.84 10.52
N ASP A 294 -11.16 -2.99 11.75
CA ASP A 294 -10.69 -4.29 12.24
C ASP A 294 -11.76 -4.92 13.13
N THR A 295 -11.84 -6.24 13.06
CA THR A 295 -12.83 -7.01 13.79
C THR A 295 -12.13 -8.11 14.58
N ILE A 296 -12.58 -8.34 15.81
CA ILE A 296 -12.15 -9.44 16.67
C ILE A 296 -13.37 -10.12 17.29
N VAL A 297 -13.33 -11.44 17.38
CA VAL A 297 -14.36 -12.22 18.06
C VAL A 297 -13.78 -12.72 19.39
N LEU A 298 -14.46 -12.41 20.49
CA LEU A 298 -14.09 -12.90 21.82
C LEU A 298 -15.26 -13.62 22.45
N THR A 299 -14.97 -14.71 23.14
CA THR A 299 -15.97 -15.53 23.85
C THR A 299 -15.79 -15.35 25.35
N THR A 300 -16.86 -14.97 26.03
CA THR A 300 -16.88 -14.85 27.50
C THR A 300 -16.85 -16.23 28.15
N CYS A 301 -16.15 -16.37 29.27
CA CYS A 301 -16.09 -17.64 30.02
C CYS A 301 -17.48 -18.01 30.56
N THR A 302 -17.78 -19.31 30.64
CA THR A 302 -18.97 -19.76 31.37
C THR A 302 -18.78 -19.58 32.88
N ALA A 303 -19.86 -19.71 33.64
CA ALA A 303 -19.78 -19.65 35.10
C ALA A 303 -18.93 -20.79 35.68
N GLU A 304 -18.83 -21.92 35.00
CA GLU A 304 -18.09 -23.12 35.41
C GLU A 304 -16.59 -22.99 35.09
N ASP A 305 -16.25 -22.44 33.91
CA ASP A 305 -14.85 -22.21 33.48
C ASP A 305 -14.12 -21.16 34.32
N TRP A 306 -14.86 -20.25 34.95
CA TRP A 306 -14.30 -19.18 35.78
C TRP A 306 -13.59 -19.74 37.03
N TRP A 307 -14.17 -20.76 37.67
CA TRP A 307 -13.57 -21.37 38.86
C TRP A 307 -12.25 -22.07 38.49
N SER A 308 -12.21 -22.77 37.36
CA SER A 308 -11.01 -23.42 36.84
C SER A 308 -9.90 -22.43 36.44
N SER A 309 -10.27 -21.28 35.85
CA SER A 309 -9.30 -20.28 35.40
C SER A 309 -8.73 -19.40 36.53
N THR A 310 -9.47 -19.23 37.63
CA THR A 310 -8.99 -18.46 38.79
C THR A 310 -8.02 -19.29 39.63
N CYS A 311 -8.29 -20.58 39.81
CA CYS A 311 -7.35 -21.52 40.45
C CYS A 311 -6.07 -21.73 39.61
N ALA A 312 -6.18 -21.79 38.28
CA ALA A 312 -5.00 -21.92 37.41
C ALA A 312 -4.07 -20.69 37.42
N LYS A 313 -4.63 -19.48 37.63
CA LYS A 313 -3.84 -18.23 37.68
C LYS A 313 -3.17 -18.00 39.04
N GLU A 314 -3.72 -18.51 40.13
CA GLU A 314 -3.05 -18.46 41.43
C GLU A 314 -1.80 -19.37 41.45
N ASP A 315 -1.83 -20.50 40.73
CA ASP A 315 -0.66 -21.38 40.59
C ASP A 315 0.39 -20.84 39.59
N GLU A 316 -0.01 -20.19 38.49
CA GLU A 316 0.92 -19.67 37.46
C GLU A 316 1.71 -18.41 37.90
N VAL A 317 1.25 -17.68 38.93
CA VAL A 317 2.00 -16.57 39.53
C VAL A 317 3.21 -17.07 40.34
N THR A 318 3.22 -18.34 40.75
CA THR A 318 4.37 -18.91 41.46
C THR A 318 5.42 -19.53 40.53
N HIS A 319 5.07 -19.94 39.31
CA HIS A 319 6.01 -20.56 38.37
C HIS A 319 5.74 -20.08 36.94
N GLY A 320 6.50 -19.07 36.49
CA GLY A 320 6.33 -18.44 35.19
C GLY A 320 6.54 -19.39 34.01
N ARG A 321 5.44 -19.79 33.35
CA ARG A 321 5.42 -20.19 31.94
C ARG A 321 3.99 -20.26 31.38
N ALA A 322 3.55 -19.18 30.74
CA ALA A 322 2.23 -19.11 30.09
C ALA A 322 2.12 -20.10 28.92
N SER A 323 1.23 -21.09 29.03
CA SER A 323 0.76 -21.90 27.89
C SER A 323 -0.61 -21.40 27.45
N ARG A 324 -0.68 -20.80 26.25
CA ARG A 324 -1.93 -20.32 25.63
C ARG A 324 -2.54 -21.41 24.74
N PHE A 325 -3.75 -21.84 25.05
CA PHE A 325 -4.61 -22.50 24.07
C PHE A 325 -5.26 -21.44 23.18
N ILE A 326 -4.80 -21.37 21.93
CA ILE A 326 -5.41 -20.56 20.87
C ILE A 326 -6.10 -21.54 19.92
N HIS A 327 -7.43 -21.53 19.90
CA HIS A 327 -8.18 -22.10 18.77
C HIS A 327 -8.31 -21.04 17.69
N LEU A 328 -7.40 -21.07 16.71
CA LEU A 328 -7.52 -20.36 15.45
C LEU A 328 -8.55 -21.09 14.59
N LYS A 329 -9.61 -20.38 14.19
CA LYS A 329 -10.29 -20.65 12.92
C LYS A 329 -10.12 -19.39 12.06
N SER A 330 -9.21 -19.49 11.10
CA SER A 330 -9.16 -18.59 9.94
C SER A 330 -10.28 -19.02 8.99
N TYR A 331 -11.08 -18.06 8.52
CA TYR A 331 -11.81 -18.20 7.26
C TYR A 331 -11.26 -17.13 6.32
N GLU A 332 -10.91 -17.59 5.11
CA GLU A 332 -10.36 -16.85 3.98
C GLU A 332 -11.28 -15.74 3.47
#